data_AF-A0A3N4LMS4-F1
#
_entry.id   AF-A0A3N4LMS4-F1
#
_cell.length_a   1.000
_cell.length_b   1.000
_cell.length_c   1.000
_cell.angle_alpha   90.00
_cell.angle_beta   90.00
_cell.angle_gamma   90.00
#
_symmetry.space_group_name_H-M   'P 1'
#
loop_
_entity.id
_entity.type
_entity.pdbx_description
1 polymer ?
#
loop_
_entity_poly.entity_id
_entity_poly.type
_entity_poly.pdbx_seq_one_letter_code
_entity_poly.pdbx_strand_id
1 'polypeptide(L)'
;CSSADVAAKALNDAFATYKLDSLGQKAGMISYMAFESGGFKWNTNQFPGRPGQGTKCMLMFPHLYNFAKSFPELQGFVAQNSPGGQLVVVNYDNADSMFSDSAKNAIRALALGDAYTFKGGPWYL
;
A
#
# COMPACT_ATOMS: atom_id res chain seq x y z
N CYS A 1 -8.42 1.46 -13.61
CA CYS A 1 -9.30 1.53 -12.42
C CYS A 1 -10.00 0.20 -12.25
N SER A 2 -10.11 -0.29 -11.03
CA SER A 2 -10.91 -1.47 -10.67
C SER A 2 -12.40 -1.14 -10.80
N SER A 3 -13.23 -2.10 -11.17
CA SER A 3 -14.69 -1.93 -11.17
C SER A 3 -15.24 -1.89 -9.73
N ALA A 4 -16.44 -1.36 -9.56
CA ALA A 4 -17.04 -1.18 -8.24
C ALA A 4 -17.24 -2.52 -7.49
N ASP A 5 -17.61 -3.58 -8.20
CA ASP A 5 -17.77 -4.94 -7.67
C ASP A 5 -16.44 -5.53 -7.17
N VAL A 6 -15.37 -5.38 -7.94
CA VAL A 6 -14.01 -5.83 -7.55
C VAL A 6 -13.54 -5.06 -6.31
N ALA A 7 -13.70 -3.73 -6.31
CA ALA A 7 -13.31 -2.89 -5.19
C ALA A 7 -14.12 -3.22 -3.93
N ALA A 8 -15.43 -3.38 -4.04
CA ALA A 8 -16.30 -3.71 -2.91
C ALA A 8 -15.95 -5.07 -2.30
N LYS A 9 -15.67 -6.08 -3.14
CA LYS A 9 -15.21 -7.38 -2.66
C LYS A 9 -13.88 -7.26 -1.91
N ALA A 10 -12.89 -6.60 -2.52
CA ALA A 10 -11.56 -6.46 -1.93
C ALA A 10 -11.58 -5.67 -0.61
N LEU A 11 -12.41 -4.63 -0.51
CA LEU A 11 -12.61 -3.86 0.71
C LEU A 11 -13.23 -4.71 1.83
N ASN A 12 -14.27 -5.48 1.52
CA ASN A 12 -14.88 -6.37 2.52
C ASN A 12 -13.92 -7.45 3.00
N ASP A 13 -13.13 -8.03 2.10
CA ASP A 13 -12.08 -8.99 2.45
C ASP A 13 -11.02 -8.33 3.36
N ALA A 14 -10.63 -7.07 3.07
CA ALA A 14 -9.71 -6.31 3.90
C ALA A 14 -10.30 -6.02 5.29
N PHE A 15 -11.55 -5.56 5.38
CA PHE A 15 -12.21 -5.29 6.66
C PHE A 15 -12.30 -6.53 7.54
N ALA A 16 -12.63 -7.69 6.96
CA ALA A 16 -12.64 -8.95 7.68
C ALA A 16 -11.23 -9.34 8.16
N THR A 17 -10.22 -9.19 7.31
CA THR A 17 -8.81 -9.52 7.62
C THR A 17 -8.29 -8.71 8.81
N TYR A 18 -8.58 -7.41 8.84
CA TYR A 18 -8.07 -6.49 9.86
C TYR A 18 -9.09 -6.14 10.95
N LYS A 19 -10.23 -6.84 10.99
CA LYS A 19 -11.27 -6.71 12.02
C LYS A 19 -11.85 -5.30 12.15
N LEU A 20 -12.08 -4.62 11.02
CA LEU A 20 -12.85 -3.38 10.96
C LEU A 20 -14.33 -3.74 10.92
N ASP A 21 -14.94 -3.94 12.09
CA ASP A 21 -16.27 -4.56 12.18
C ASP A 21 -17.42 -3.55 12.13
N SER A 22 -17.25 -2.38 12.76
CA SER A 22 -18.33 -1.39 12.86
C SER A 22 -18.59 -0.68 11.53
N LEU A 23 -19.85 -0.29 11.33
CA LEU A 23 -20.24 0.51 10.16
C LEU A 23 -19.44 1.81 10.06
N GLY A 24 -19.18 2.46 11.21
CA GLY A 24 -18.39 3.69 11.27
C GLY A 24 -16.94 3.52 10.83
N GLN A 25 -16.27 2.44 11.26
CA GLN A 25 -14.91 2.13 10.82
C GLN A 25 -14.83 1.89 9.31
N LYS A 26 -15.76 1.10 8.76
CA LYS A 26 -15.79 0.79 7.33
C LYS A 26 -16.05 2.05 6.50
N ALA A 27 -17.05 2.86 6.90
CA ALA A 27 -17.39 4.10 6.22
C ALA A 27 -16.22 5.10 6.27
N GLY A 28 -15.64 5.32 7.45
CA GLY A 28 -14.48 6.20 7.63
C GLY A 28 -13.29 5.77 6.78
N MET A 29 -13.00 4.46 6.73
CA MET A 29 -11.93 3.91 5.91
C MET A 29 -12.15 4.16 4.41
N ILE A 30 -13.36 3.89 3.91
CA ILE A 30 -13.71 4.15 2.49
C ILE A 30 -13.62 5.64 2.17
N SER A 31 -14.15 6.50 3.04
CA SER A 31 -14.09 7.95 2.87
C SER A 31 -12.65 8.46 2.84
N TYR A 32 -11.79 7.95 3.72
CA TYR A 32 -10.38 8.34 3.76
C TYR A 32 -9.62 7.86 2.53
N MET A 33 -9.81 6.61 2.10
CA MET A 33 -9.26 6.11 0.84
C MET A 33 -9.72 6.94 -0.35
N ALA A 34 -11.01 7.28 -0.42
CA ALA A 34 -11.56 8.10 -1.49
C ALA A 34 -10.92 9.49 -1.52
N PHE A 35 -10.70 10.11 -0.35
CA PHE A 35 -10.04 11.41 -0.24
C PHE A 35 -8.59 11.35 -0.76
N GLU A 36 -7.78 10.43 -0.24
CA GLU A 36 -6.36 10.30 -0.60
C GLU A 36 -6.12 9.91 -2.07
N SER A 37 -7.07 9.22 -2.69
CA SER A 37 -6.96 8.70 -4.06
C SER A 37 -7.70 9.52 -5.12
N GLY A 38 -8.29 10.66 -4.76
CA GLY A 38 -9.08 11.49 -5.68
C GLY A 38 -10.32 10.75 -6.21
N GLY A 39 -11.05 10.09 -5.31
CA GLY A 39 -12.22 9.26 -5.63
C GLY A 39 -11.85 7.93 -6.28
N PHE A 40 -10.79 7.26 -5.79
CA PHE A 40 -10.23 6.02 -6.36
C PHE A 40 -9.67 6.14 -7.77
N LYS A 41 -9.52 7.39 -8.27
CA LYS A 41 -8.95 7.68 -9.58
C LYS A 41 -7.45 7.34 -9.66
N TRP A 42 -6.71 7.50 -8.56
CA TRP A 42 -5.26 7.36 -8.54
C TRP A 42 -4.79 6.30 -7.53
N ASN A 43 -3.90 5.41 -7.97
CA ASN A 43 -3.21 4.44 -7.10
C ASN A 43 -1.86 4.96 -6.58
N THR A 44 -1.31 6.00 -7.23
CA THR A 44 -0.03 6.61 -6.88
C THR A 44 -0.16 8.12 -6.82
N ASN A 45 0.70 8.75 -6.02
CA ASN A 45 0.82 10.20 -5.99
C ASN A 45 1.24 10.73 -7.38
N GLN A 46 0.54 11.75 -7.88
CA GLN A 46 0.72 12.30 -9.23
C GLN A 46 1.53 13.61 -9.26
N PHE A 47 1.30 14.55 -8.33
CA PHE A 47 1.97 15.86 -8.33
C PHE A 47 2.12 16.44 -6.91
N PRO A 48 3.33 16.86 -6.47
CA PRO A 48 4.62 16.80 -7.19
C PRO A 48 5.16 15.37 -7.37
N GLY A 49 4.41 14.35 -6.92
CA GLY A 49 4.79 12.95 -6.95
C GLY A 49 5.75 12.60 -5.81
N ARG A 50 5.62 11.38 -5.26
CA ARG A 50 6.58 10.85 -4.28
C ARG A 50 6.89 9.39 -4.60
N PRO A 51 8.17 9.05 -4.86
CA PRO A 51 8.59 7.68 -5.12
C PRO A 51 8.13 6.73 -4.01
N GLY A 52 7.59 5.58 -4.42
CA GLY A 52 7.11 4.56 -3.49
C GLY A 52 5.82 4.88 -2.72
N GLN A 53 5.23 6.07 -2.85
CA GLN A 53 3.94 6.38 -2.22
C GLN A 53 2.78 5.79 -3.04
N GLY A 54 1.90 5.05 -2.34
CA GLY A 54 0.61 4.62 -2.88
C GLY A 54 -0.55 5.37 -2.20
N THR A 55 -1.42 5.97 -2.99
CA THR A 55 -2.52 6.83 -2.52
C THR A 55 -3.76 6.03 -2.16
N LYS A 56 -4.10 5.01 -2.96
CA LYS A 56 -5.23 4.11 -2.65
C LYS A 56 -4.93 3.17 -1.49
N CYS A 57 -3.70 2.67 -1.40
CA CYS A 57 -3.25 1.91 -0.23
C CYS A 57 -2.93 2.80 0.97
N MET A 58 -2.86 4.12 0.79
CA MET A 58 -2.64 5.12 1.84
C MET A 58 -1.31 4.95 2.60
N LEU A 59 -0.28 4.41 1.93
CA LEU A 59 1.01 4.14 2.54
C LEU A 59 2.13 4.93 1.87
N MET A 60 2.92 5.58 2.72
CA MET A 60 4.24 6.10 2.38
C MET A 60 5.23 4.95 2.24
N PHE A 61 6.34 5.17 1.52
CA PHE A 61 7.26 4.07 1.18
C PHE A 61 7.73 3.20 2.36
N PRO A 62 8.12 3.74 3.54
CA PRO A 62 8.52 2.88 4.66
C PRO A 62 7.42 1.91 5.11
N HIS A 63 6.17 2.38 5.19
CA HIS A 63 5.05 1.52 5.55
C HIS A 63 4.63 0.61 4.40
N LEU A 64 4.70 1.09 3.16
CA LEU A 64 4.43 0.27 1.99
C LEU A 64 5.40 -0.90 1.88
N TYR A 65 6.68 -0.67 2.19
CA TYR A 65 7.70 -1.72 2.28
C TYR A 65 7.32 -2.77 3.33
N ASN A 66 7.01 -2.32 4.55
CA ASN A 66 6.65 -3.21 5.66
C ASN A 66 5.34 -3.96 5.40
N PHE A 67 4.38 -3.32 4.73
CA PHE A 67 3.14 -3.92 4.26
C PHE A 67 3.43 -5.01 3.23
N ALA A 68 4.19 -4.72 2.16
CA ALA A 68 4.56 -5.71 1.15
C ALA A 68 5.33 -6.90 1.77
N LYS A 69 6.26 -6.62 2.71
CA LYS A 69 7.01 -7.64 3.45
C LYS A 69 6.12 -8.54 4.31
N SER A 70 4.95 -8.09 4.73
CA SER A 70 4.02 -8.90 5.53
C SER A 70 3.34 -10.02 4.75
N PHE A 71 3.42 -10.01 3.41
CA PHE A 71 2.92 -11.07 2.54
C PHE A 71 4.05 -12.03 2.15
N PRO A 72 4.03 -13.31 2.59
CA PRO A 72 5.08 -14.27 2.29
C PRO A 72 5.40 -14.39 0.79
N GLU A 73 4.38 -14.35 -0.05
CA GLU A 73 4.47 -14.43 -1.51
C GLU A 73 5.19 -13.22 -2.16
N LEU A 74 5.27 -12.08 -1.47
CA LEU A 74 5.95 -10.87 -1.96
C LEU A 74 7.39 -10.73 -1.43
N GLN A 75 7.75 -11.44 -0.36
CA GLN A 75 9.03 -11.25 0.33
C GLN A 75 10.24 -11.46 -0.58
N GLY A 76 10.21 -12.44 -1.48
CA GLY A 76 11.32 -12.69 -2.42
C GLY A 76 11.60 -11.50 -3.33
N PHE A 77 10.54 -10.88 -3.88
CA PHE A 77 10.68 -9.69 -4.72
C PHE A 77 11.10 -8.47 -3.91
N VAL A 78 10.52 -8.28 -2.71
CA VAL A 78 10.90 -7.19 -1.81
C VAL A 78 12.38 -7.28 -1.45
N ALA A 79 12.88 -8.48 -1.13
CA ALA A 79 14.29 -8.73 -0.87
C ALA A 79 15.17 -8.43 -2.09
N GLN A 80 14.80 -8.91 -3.27
CA GLN A 80 15.54 -8.65 -4.52
C GLN A 80 15.67 -7.15 -4.84
N ASN A 81 14.67 -6.34 -4.47
CA ASN A 81 14.66 -4.88 -4.67
C ASN A 81 15.14 -4.11 -3.44
N SER A 82 15.70 -4.79 -2.43
CA SER A 82 16.29 -4.20 -1.24
C SER A 82 17.82 -4.21 -1.30
N PRO A 83 18.51 -3.35 -0.52
CA PRO A 83 19.96 -3.36 -0.42
C PRO A 83 20.52 -4.75 -0.09
N GLY A 84 21.49 -5.21 -0.88
CA GLY A 84 22.11 -6.52 -0.70
C GLY A 84 21.21 -7.72 -1.02
N GLY A 85 20.05 -7.51 -1.65
CA GLY A 85 19.17 -8.61 -2.06
C GLY A 85 18.44 -9.30 -0.90
N GLN A 86 18.28 -8.62 0.24
CA GLN A 86 17.71 -9.18 1.48
C GLN A 86 16.68 -8.25 2.10
N LEU A 87 15.77 -8.81 2.91
CA LEU A 87 14.83 -7.99 3.68
C LEU A 87 15.58 -7.13 4.70
N VAL A 88 15.18 -5.88 4.82
CA VAL A 88 15.79 -4.91 5.75
C VAL A 88 14.74 -4.30 6.67
N VAL A 89 15.21 -3.49 7.62
CA VAL A 89 14.35 -2.63 8.46
C VAL A 89 14.30 -1.26 7.80
N VAL A 90 13.08 -0.81 7.48
CA VAL A 90 12.85 0.47 6.78
C VAL A 90 11.97 1.37 7.65
N ASN A 91 12.43 2.61 7.83
CA ASN A 91 11.72 3.69 8.51
C ASN A 91 11.89 5.01 7.73
N TYR A 92 11.35 6.11 8.25
CA TYR A 92 11.48 7.42 7.58
C TYR A 92 12.91 7.98 7.58
N ASP A 93 13.74 7.57 8.54
CA ASP A 93 15.11 8.08 8.67
C ASP A 93 16.07 7.47 7.64
N ASN A 94 15.79 6.24 7.19
CA ASN A 94 16.69 5.47 6.34
C ASN A 94 16.17 5.18 4.93
N ALA A 95 14.87 5.35 4.67
CA ALA A 95 14.27 4.98 3.39
C ALA A 95 14.91 5.68 2.18
N ASP A 96 15.23 6.96 2.31
CA ASP A 96 15.76 7.75 1.20
C ASP A 96 17.25 7.53 0.94
N SER A 97 18.02 7.14 1.97
CA SER A 97 19.43 6.78 1.81
C SER A 97 19.63 5.33 1.37
N MET A 98 18.70 4.44 1.72
CA MET A 98 18.79 3.01 1.42
C MET A 98 18.22 2.62 0.06
N PHE A 99 17.19 3.31 -0.44
CA PHE A 99 16.48 2.91 -1.65
C PHE A 99 16.53 4.00 -2.72
N SER A 100 16.87 3.60 -3.94
CA SER A 100 16.66 4.44 -5.12
C SER A 100 15.18 4.61 -5.41
N ASP A 101 14.80 5.68 -6.09
CA ASP A 101 13.41 5.93 -6.47
C ASP A 101 12.83 4.82 -7.35
N SER A 102 13.66 4.21 -8.20
CA SER A 102 13.28 3.05 -9.01
C SER A 102 12.93 1.84 -8.13
N ALA A 103 13.76 1.52 -7.13
CA ALA A 103 13.49 0.43 -6.19
C ALA A 103 12.20 0.69 -5.37
N LYS A 104 12.01 1.93 -4.91
CA LYS A 104 10.79 2.34 -4.21
C LYS A 104 9.54 2.11 -5.07
N ASN A 105 9.61 2.50 -6.34
CA ASN A 105 8.52 2.35 -7.29
C ASN A 105 8.25 0.89 -7.68
N ALA A 106 9.28 0.07 -7.79
CA ALA A 106 9.16 -1.37 -8.07
C ALA A 106 8.44 -2.10 -6.93
N ILE A 107 8.84 -1.85 -5.68
CA ILE A 107 8.19 -2.44 -4.49
C ILE A 107 6.74 -1.94 -4.38
N ARG A 108 6.49 -0.65 -4.60
CA ARG A 108 5.14 -0.09 -4.65
C ARG A 108 4.26 -0.82 -5.66
N ALA A 109 4.73 -1.04 -6.88
CA ALA A 109 3.92 -1.61 -7.94
C ALA A 109 3.24 -2.94 -7.54
N LEU A 110 3.90 -3.79 -6.74
CA LEU A 110 3.31 -5.02 -6.22
C LEU A 110 2.13 -4.76 -5.29
N ALA A 111 2.26 -3.78 -4.38
CA ALA A 111 1.24 -3.44 -3.41
C ALA A 111 0.04 -2.69 -4.00
N LEU A 112 0.09 -2.29 -5.29
CA LEU A 112 -0.99 -1.58 -5.97
C LEU A 112 -2.01 -2.49 -6.68
N GLY A 113 -1.75 -3.79 -6.79
CA GLY A 113 -2.72 -4.74 -7.33
C GLY A 113 -3.99 -4.78 -6.47
N ASP A 114 -5.14 -5.09 -7.07
CA ASP A 114 -6.44 -5.11 -6.37
C ASP A 114 -6.45 -6.04 -5.14
N ALA A 115 -5.63 -7.10 -5.16
CA ALA A 115 -5.44 -8.02 -4.05
C ALA A 115 -4.83 -7.37 -2.78
N TYR A 116 -4.12 -6.24 -2.94
CA TYR A 116 -3.34 -5.61 -1.87
C TYR A 116 -3.71 -4.15 -1.64
N THR A 117 -4.06 -3.39 -2.69
CA THR A 117 -4.20 -1.93 -2.57
C THR A 117 -5.29 -1.50 -1.60
N PHE A 118 -6.33 -2.29 -1.40
CA PHE A 118 -7.41 -1.99 -0.44
C PHE A 118 -7.09 -2.44 1.00
N LYS A 119 -6.02 -3.23 1.18
CA LYS A 119 -5.56 -3.74 2.48
C LYS A 119 -4.58 -2.78 3.17
N GLY A 120 -3.90 -1.91 2.43
CA GLY A 120 -2.85 -1.05 2.99
C GLY A 120 -3.31 -0.13 4.12
N GLY A 121 -4.44 0.57 3.93
CA GLY A 121 -5.03 1.42 4.96
C GLY A 121 -5.44 0.66 6.21
N PRO A 122 -6.30 -0.37 6.09
CA PRO A 122 -6.67 -1.24 7.20
C PRO A 122 -5.49 -1.91 7.90
N TRP A 123 -4.42 -2.27 7.19
CA TRP A 123 -3.22 -2.87 7.77
C TRP A 123 -2.44 -1.92 8.68
N TYR A 124 -2.51 -0.62 8.43
CA TYR A 124 -1.77 0.38 9.20
C TYR A 124 -2.42 0.74 10.54
N LEU A 125 -3.74 0.57 10.65
CA LEU A 125 -4.52 0.84 11.86
C LEU A 125 -4.40 -0.30 12.89
#